data_AF-A0A945HI62-F1
#
_entry.id   AF-A0A945HI62-F1
#
_cell.length_a   1.000
_cell.length_b   1.000
_cell.length_c   1.000
_cell.angle_alpha   90.00
_cell.angle_beta   90.00
_cell.angle_gamma   90.00
#
_symmetry.space_group_name_H-M   'P 1'
#
loop_
_entity.id
_entity.type
_entity.pdbx_description
1 polymer ?
#
loop_
_entity_poly.entity_id
_entity_poly.type
_entity_poly.pdbx_seq_one_letter_code
_entity_poly.pdbx_strand_id
1 'polypeptide(L)'
;MNNKYEEVVCPTCSNNADSALIYKRDDGIGFYKCLDCNIEYASPRLVEKELLKLYEGDDWKDLSKYDEWSYDKWKNNKEFHYYLVQENTNLVKKFLNKGSSILDVGCDIG
;
A
#
# COMPACT_ATOMS: atom_id res chain seq x y z
N MET A 1 -12.96 20.85 17.69
CA MET A 1 -13.43 19.79 16.79
C MET A 1 -12.27 19.43 15.87
N ASN A 2 -11.63 18.28 16.08
CA ASN A 2 -10.56 17.83 15.20
C ASN A 2 -11.21 17.28 13.93
N ASN A 3 -11.22 18.07 12.86
CA ASN A 3 -11.77 17.62 11.59
C ASN A 3 -10.83 16.53 11.04
N LYS A 4 -11.31 15.28 10.99
CA LYS A 4 -10.59 14.12 10.44
C LYS A 4 -10.15 14.34 8.99
N TYR A 5 -10.80 15.30 8.33
CA TYR A 5 -10.64 15.60 6.92
C TYR A 5 -10.20 17.06 6.72
N GLU A 6 -9.41 17.28 5.67
CA GLU A 6 -9.06 18.59 5.13
C GLU A 6 -9.55 18.72 3.69
N GLU A 7 -10.12 19.88 3.36
CA GLU A 7 -10.41 20.22 1.96
C GLU A 7 -9.10 20.47 1.23
N VAL A 8 -8.99 19.92 0.02
CA VAL A 8 -7.82 20.07 -0.82
C VAL A 8 -8.21 20.50 -2.22
N VAL A 9 -7.34 21.30 -2.81
CA VAL A 9 -7.45 21.75 -4.19
C VAL A 9 -6.59 20.88 -5.09
N CYS A 10 -6.60 21.17 -6.39
CA CYS A 10 -5.72 20.51 -7.34
C CYS A 10 -4.26 20.58 -6.87
N PRO A 11 -3.54 19.45 -6.72
CA PRO A 11 -2.19 19.44 -6.17
C PRO A 11 -1.14 20.06 -7.12
N THR A 12 -1.51 20.28 -8.38
CA THR A 12 -0.61 20.87 -9.40
C THR A 12 -0.91 22.33 -9.66
N CYS A 13 -2.19 22.70 -9.76
CA CYS A 13 -2.61 24.06 -10.13
C CYS A 13 -3.05 24.91 -8.93
N SER A 14 -3.17 24.31 -7.74
CA SER A 14 -3.60 24.99 -6.51
C SER A 14 -4.96 25.66 -6.66
N ASN A 15 -5.18 26.79 -5.97
CA ASN A 15 -6.47 27.48 -5.88
C ASN A 15 -6.97 28.13 -7.19
N ASN A 16 -6.16 28.13 -8.25
CA ASN A 16 -6.46 28.86 -9.48
C ASN A 16 -7.13 28.01 -10.55
N ALA A 17 -7.39 26.73 -10.29
CA ALA A 17 -7.92 25.81 -11.27
C ALA A 17 -9.39 25.49 -11.08
N ASP A 18 -10.12 25.49 -12.19
CA ASP A 18 -11.46 24.96 -12.26
C ASP A 18 -11.43 23.44 -12.14
N SER A 19 -12.44 22.88 -11.47
CA SER A 19 -12.58 21.43 -11.29
C SER A 19 -14.02 20.97 -11.48
N ALA A 20 -14.18 19.79 -12.05
CA ALA A 20 -15.46 19.13 -12.22
C ALA A 20 -15.60 17.95 -11.24
N LEU A 21 -16.72 17.87 -10.53
CA LEU A 21 -17.06 16.70 -9.73
C LEU A 21 -17.39 15.51 -10.64
N ILE A 22 -16.65 14.42 -10.50
CA ILE A 22 -16.89 13.15 -11.20
C ILE A 22 -17.87 12.30 -10.41
N TYR A 23 -17.64 12.14 -9.11
CA TYR A 23 -18.40 11.25 -8.25
C TYR A 23 -18.29 11.70 -6.79
N LYS A 24 -19.35 11.51 -6.00
CA LYS A 24 -19.33 11.75 -4.55
C LYS A 24 -19.81 10.52 -3.81
N ARG A 25 -19.01 10.06 -2.86
CA ARG A 25 -19.34 8.94 -1.97
C ARG A 25 -20.31 9.40 -0.88
N ASP A 26 -20.99 8.42 -0.27
CA ASP A 26 -21.92 8.64 0.85
C ASP A 26 -21.24 9.21 2.11
N ASP A 27 -19.94 8.96 2.27
CA ASP A 27 -19.13 9.54 3.36
C ASP A 27 -18.68 10.98 3.10
N GLY A 28 -19.15 11.58 2.01
CA GLY A 28 -18.92 12.98 1.67
C GLY A 28 -17.67 13.25 0.84
N ILE A 29 -16.82 12.24 0.60
CA ILE A 29 -15.61 12.37 -0.23
C ILE A 29 -16.01 12.50 -1.70
N GLY A 30 -15.69 13.63 -2.32
CA GLY A 30 -15.84 13.87 -3.75
C GLY A 30 -14.56 13.57 -4.52
N PHE A 31 -14.70 13.00 -5.71
CA PHE A 31 -13.64 12.83 -6.70
C PHE A 31 -13.81 13.89 -7.77
N TYR A 32 -12.79 14.71 -7.96
CA TYR A 32 -12.80 15.85 -8.87
C TYR A 32 -11.73 15.67 -9.93
N LYS A 33 -12.01 16.17 -11.13
CA LYS A 33 -11.02 16.34 -12.19
C LYS A 33 -10.71 17.81 -12.37
N CYS A 34 -9.44 18.18 -12.24
CA CYS A 34 -8.96 19.51 -12.60
C CYS A 34 -9.07 19.71 -14.12
N LEU A 35 -9.68 20.80 -14.57
CA LEU A 35 -9.88 21.08 -16.00
C LEU A 35 -8.61 21.63 -16.68
N ASP A 36 -7.67 22.17 -15.90
CA ASP A 36 -6.41 22.72 -16.42
C ASP A 36 -5.35 21.64 -16.66
N CYS A 37 -5.07 20.81 -15.64
CA CYS A 37 -4.03 19.78 -15.70
C CYS A 37 -4.55 18.34 -15.86
N ASN A 38 -5.88 18.15 -15.90
CA ASN A 38 -6.54 16.84 -16.02
C ASN A 38 -6.28 15.83 -14.89
N ILE A 39 -5.62 16.23 -13.81
CA ILE A 39 -5.43 15.37 -12.63
C ILE A 39 -6.77 15.14 -11.92
N GLU A 40 -7.00 13.89 -11.55
CA GLU A 40 -8.09 13.49 -10.67
C GLU A 40 -7.61 13.44 -9.22
N TYR A 41 -8.40 13.97 -8.29
CA TYR A 41 -8.08 14.03 -6.87
C TYR A 41 -9.34 13.93 -6.02
N ALA A 42 -9.17 13.53 -4.75
CA ALA A 42 -10.27 13.44 -3.79
C ALA A 42 -10.28 14.64 -2.84
N SER A 43 -11.45 15.23 -2.59
CA SER A 43 -11.66 16.25 -1.56
C SER A 43 -13.02 16.10 -0.86
N PRO A 44 -13.08 16.26 0.48
CA PRO A 44 -11.94 16.40 1.37
C PRO A 44 -11.19 15.06 1.53
N ARG A 45 -9.92 15.11 1.95
CA ARG A 45 -9.08 13.93 2.23
C ARG A 45 -8.73 13.83 3.71
N LEU A 46 -8.22 12.68 4.16
CA LEU A 46 -7.74 12.54 5.54
C LEU A 46 -6.62 13.54 5.82
N VAL A 47 -6.67 14.19 6.99
CA VAL A 47 -5.50 14.93 7.50
C VAL A 47 -4.35 13.95 7.71
N GLU A 48 -3.11 14.42 7.57
CA GLU A 48 -1.91 13.58 7.62
C GLU A 48 -1.90 12.62 8.81
N LYS A 49 -2.21 13.11 10.01
CA LYS A 49 -2.29 12.27 11.22
C LYS A 49 -3.27 11.10 11.09
N GLU A 50 -4.41 11.29 10.45
CA GLU A 50 -5.43 10.25 10.26
C GLU A 50 -5.09 9.33 9.09
N LEU A 51 -4.40 9.85 8.07
CA LEU A 51 -3.84 9.06 6.99
C LEU A 51 -2.74 8.12 7.52
N LEU A 52 -1.82 8.64 8.32
CA LEU A 52 -0.72 7.89 8.91
C LEU A 52 -1.21 6.74 9.77
N LYS A 53 -2.31 6.89 10.52
CA LYS A 53 -2.91 5.76 11.26
C LYS A 53 -3.28 4.55 10.39
N LEU A 54 -3.58 4.75 9.10
CA LEU A 54 -3.87 3.65 8.17
C LEU A 54 -2.60 2.91 7.74
N TYR A 55 -1.45 3.58 7.77
CA TYR A 55 -0.16 3.06 7.29
C TYR A 55 0.80 2.67 8.42
N GLU A 56 0.70 3.32 9.57
CA GLU A 56 1.64 3.22 10.71
C GLU A 56 1.11 2.32 11.84
N GLY A 57 0.04 1.57 11.61
CA GLY A 57 -0.43 0.52 12.51
C GLY A 57 -0.04 -0.87 12.00
N ASP A 58 0.23 -1.82 12.89
CA ASP A 58 0.35 -3.24 12.54
C ASP A 58 -1.02 -3.90 12.26
N ASP A 59 -2.12 -3.14 12.36
CA ASP A 59 -3.50 -3.60 12.21
C ASP A 59 -3.82 -4.12 10.79
N TRP A 60 -2.97 -3.85 9.80
CA TRP A 60 -3.11 -4.45 8.46
C TRP A 60 -2.70 -5.92 8.43
N LYS A 61 -1.88 -6.36 9.40
CA LYS A 61 -1.33 -7.72 9.46
C LYS A 61 -1.87 -8.44 10.68
N ASP A 62 -2.76 -9.40 10.44
CA ASP A 62 -3.22 -10.32 11.48
C ASP A 62 -2.06 -11.26 11.89
N LEU A 63 -1.34 -10.85 12.94
CA LEU A 63 -0.17 -11.57 13.46
C LEU A 63 -0.53 -12.97 13.99
N SER A 64 -1.78 -13.21 14.40
CA SER A 64 -2.22 -14.51 14.90
C SER A 64 -2.08 -15.63 13.87
N LYS A 65 -2.09 -15.27 12.57
CA LYS A 65 -1.83 -16.21 11.46
C LYS A 65 -0.42 -16.79 11.49
N TYR A 66 0.48 -16.21 12.28
CA TYR A 66 1.87 -16.64 12.41
C TYR A 66 2.19 -17.26 13.78
N ASP A 67 1.22 -17.37 14.70
CA ASP A 67 1.45 -17.89 16.05
C ASP A 67 2.04 -19.30 16.06
N GLU A 68 1.69 -20.12 15.06
CA GLU A 68 2.20 -21.47 14.87
C GLU A 68 3.09 -21.61 13.63
N TRP A 69 3.59 -20.50 13.09
CA TRP A 69 4.41 -20.54 11.88
C TRP A 69 5.79 -21.12 12.19
N SER A 70 6.26 -22.02 11.33
CA SER A 70 7.66 -22.45 11.29
C SER A 70 8.05 -22.76 9.86
N TYR A 71 9.34 -22.64 9.54
CA TYR A 71 9.85 -22.97 8.20
C TYR A 71 9.47 -24.40 7.79
N ASP A 72 9.59 -25.36 8.71
CA ASP A 72 9.25 -26.76 8.42
C ASP A 72 7.75 -26.93 8.16
N LYS A 73 6.89 -26.28 8.95
CA LYS A 73 5.43 -26.34 8.76
C LYS A 73 5.04 -25.69 7.42
N TRP A 74 5.54 -24.49 7.15
CA TRP A 74 5.33 -23.79 5.88
C TRP A 74 5.76 -24.62 4.68
N LYS A 75 6.94 -25.24 4.76
CA LYS A 75 7.52 -26.07 3.69
C LYS A 75 6.77 -27.38 3.49
N ASN A 76 6.44 -28.08 4.57
CA ASN A 76 5.80 -29.40 4.50
C ASN A 76 4.33 -29.30 4.10
N ASN A 77 3.62 -28.28 4.59
CA ASN A 77 2.21 -28.05 4.29
C ASN A 77 2.00 -27.18 3.06
N LYS A 78 3.07 -26.62 2.48
CA LYS A 78 3.04 -25.71 1.32
C LYS A 78 2.09 -24.54 1.55
N GLU A 79 2.28 -23.86 2.68
CA GLU A 79 1.41 -22.79 3.14
C GLU A 79 1.52 -21.54 2.25
N PHE A 80 0.93 -20.44 2.72
CA PHE A 80 0.83 -19.20 1.98
C PHE A 80 2.16 -18.80 1.31
N HIS A 81 2.09 -18.49 0.02
CA HIS A 81 3.21 -18.06 -0.83
C HIS A 81 4.30 -19.11 -1.10
N TYR A 82 4.17 -20.37 -0.64
CA TYR A 82 5.20 -21.40 -0.80
C TYR A 82 5.72 -21.54 -2.25
N TYR A 83 4.83 -21.78 -3.20
CA TYR A 83 5.23 -21.97 -4.59
C TYR A 83 5.82 -20.70 -5.22
N LEU A 84 5.26 -19.54 -4.89
CA LEU A 84 5.77 -18.26 -5.40
C LEU A 84 7.20 -18.00 -4.92
N VAL A 85 7.47 -18.22 -3.63
CA VAL A 85 8.81 -18.08 -3.04
C VAL A 85 9.78 -19.08 -3.68
N GLN A 86 9.36 -20.31 -3.94
CA GLN A 86 10.19 -21.31 -4.64
C GLN A 86 10.54 -20.86 -6.06
N GLU A 87 9.56 -20.40 -6.84
CA GLU A 87 9.80 -19.94 -8.22
C GLU A 87 10.71 -18.70 -8.25
N ASN A 88 10.47 -17.72 -7.37
CA ASN A 88 11.32 -16.54 -7.23
C ASN A 88 12.77 -16.94 -6.87
N THR A 89 12.92 -17.83 -5.90
CA THR A 89 14.24 -18.35 -5.50
C THR A 89 14.93 -19.07 -6.66
N ASN A 90 14.21 -19.90 -7.40
CA ASN A 90 14.72 -20.64 -8.54
C ASN A 90 15.14 -19.71 -9.68
N LEU A 91 14.39 -18.62 -9.91
CA LEU A 91 14.73 -17.60 -10.89
C LEU A 91 16.00 -16.85 -10.47
N VAL A 92 16.06 -16.35 -9.25
CA VAL A 92 17.20 -15.57 -8.72
C VAL A 92 18.49 -16.41 -8.77
N LYS A 93 18.43 -17.69 -8.39
CA LYS A 93 19.58 -18.62 -8.44
C LYS A 93 20.23 -18.72 -9.82
N LYS A 94 19.50 -18.49 -10.92
CA LYS A 94 20.07 -18.53 -12.28
C LYS A 94 21.07 -17.41 -12.55
N PHE A 95 21.02 -16.33 -11.76
CA PHE A 95 21.85 -15.14 -11.94
C PHE A 95 22.94 -15.00 -10.88
N LEU A 96 23.02 -15.93 -9.93
CA LEU A 96 23.95 -15.86 -8.81
C LEU A 96 25.16 -16.77 -9.02
N ASN A 97 26.34 -16.22 -8.79
CA ASN A 97 27.57 -16.99 -8.73
C ASN A 97 27.73 -17.60 -7.32
N LYS A 98 28.53 -18.67 -7.23
CA LYS A 98 28.89 -19.24 -5.93
C LYS A 98 29.60 -18.18 -5.08
N GLY A 99 29.10 -17.97 -3.86
CA GLY A 99 29.65 -16.97 -2.93
C GLY A 99 29.04 -15.57 -3.06
N SER A 100 28.08 -15.36 -3.97
CA SER A 100 27.32 -14.11 -4.02
C SER A 100 26.52 -13.87 -2.74
N SER A 101 26.45 -12.61 -2.30
CA SER A 101 25.57 -12.15 -1.23
C SER A 101 24.26 -11.63 -1.81
N ILE A 102 23.17 -11.81 -1.08
CA ILE A 102 21.82 -11.37 -1.46
C ILE A 102 21.24 -10.54 -0.32
N LEU A 103 20.53 -9.46 -0.66
CA LEU A 103 19.64 -8.74 0.25
C LEU A 103 18.22 -8.90 -0.29
N ASP A 104 17.35 -9.50 0.51
CA ASP A 104 15.92 -9.59 0.21
C ASP A 104 15.19 -8.41 0.88
N VAL A 105 14.87 -7.40 0.08
CA VAL A 105 14.25 -6.17 0.57
C VAL A 105 12.75 -6.37 0.66
N GLY A 106 12.18 -6.19 1.85
CA GLY A 106 10.76 -6.40 2.08
C GLY A 106 10.37 -7.88 2.19
N CYS A 107 11.30 -8.73 2.67
CA CYS A 107 11.08 -10.17 2.87
C CYS A 107 10.01 -10.50 3.92
N ASP A 108 9.58 -9.51 4.71
CA ASP A 108 8.63 -9.70 5.80
C ASP A 108 9.09 -10.82 6.77
N ILE A 109 8.40 -11.96 6.83
CA ILE A 109 8.76 -13.09 7.71
C ILE A 109 9.75 -14.09 7.07
N GLY A 110 10.22 -13.83 5.86
CA GLY A 110 11.24 -14.67 5.20
C GLY A 110 10.96 -14.96 3.75
#